data_AF-A0A316EYF3-F1
#
_entry.id   AF-A0A316EYF3-F1
#
_cell.length_a   1.000
_cell.length_b   1.000
_cell.length_c   1.000
_cell.angle_alpha   90.00
_cell.angle_beta   90.00
_cell.angle_gamma   90.00
#
_symmetry.space_group_name_H-M   'P 1'
#
loop_
_entity.id
_entity.type
_entity.pdbx_description
1 polymer ?
#
loop_
_entity_poly.entity_id
_entity_poly.type
_entity_poly.pdbx_seq_one_letter_code
_entity_poly.pdbx_strand_id
1 'polypeptide(L)'
;MLRFMTDYYKISLEVLSQILKVEGYDHWEKWMQEDIKLWETTKSVEHHLHAYGGMGSFNDVVIGYNDTEGLWKGRVFGGFQSIAYGLASGDSLAIILDRMQNNSCIISGWRCLACGNAKITTKDVEVFIASNLIPKLFVEYINKNQLPDLGAIDKILASEIIINQRNTLKVLISNAGIDLSEDTNWQWNCPKCGSADTCSYRWEVKESETKIVDAKDNLPFIK
;
A
#
# COMPACT_ATOMS: atom_id res chain seq x y z
N MET A 1 14.10 -13.78 33.67
CA MET A 1 12.75 -13.80 33.06
C MET A 1 12.96 -13.72 31.56
N LEU A 2 12.94 -14.86 30.85
CA LEU A 2 13.11 -14.91 29.40
C LEU A 2 11.87 -14.26 28.78
N ARG A 3 12.02 -13.04 28.27
CA ARG A 3 11.01 -12.39 27.44
C ARG A 3 10.97 -13.24 26.16
N PHE A 4 9.90 -13.98 25.93
CA PHE A 4 9.67 -14.61 24.62
C PHE A 4 9.70 -13.48 23.59
N MET A 5 10.76 -13.43 22.79
CA MET A 5 10.80 -12.51 21.66
C MET A 5 9.74 -12.98 20.66
N THR A 6 8.82 -12.09 20.30
CA THR A 6 7.80 -12.39 19.28
C THR A 6 8.50 -12.74 17.97
N ASP A 7 8.13 -13.88 17.39
CA ASP A 7 8.72 -14.40 16.16
C ASP A 7 8.04 -13.78 14.93
N TYR A 8 8.37 -12.52 14.65
CA TYR A 8 7.76 -11.76 13.55
C TYR A 8 8.05 -12.34 12.17
N TYR A 9 9.14 -13.10 12.01
CA TYR A 9 9.45 -13.80 10.77
C TYR A 9 8.41 -14.90 10.52
N LYS A 10 8.25 -15.80 11.49
CA LYS A 10 7.27 -16.87 11.40
C LYS A 10 5.84 -16.35 11.23
N ILE A 11 5.45 -15.35 12.03
CA ILE A 11 4.13 -14.72 11.93
C ILE A 11 3.88 -14.17 10.52
N SER A 12 4.88 -13.53 9.93
CA SER A 12 4.74 -12.99 8.57
C SER A 12 4.53 -14.09 7.54
N LEU A 13 5.29 -15.21 7.63
CA LEU A 13 5.10 -16.36 6.75
C LEU A 13 3.72 -17.00 6.92
N GLU A 14 3.23 -17.12 8.16
CA GLU A 14 1.90 -17.68 8.45
C GLU A 14 0.79 -16.83 7.81
N VAL A 15 0.87 -15.49 7.92
CA VAL A 15 -0.10 -14.58 7.30
C VAL A 15 0.03 -14.60 5.77
N LEU A 16 1.25 -14.59 5.21
CA LEU A 16 1.47 -14.72 3.77
C LEU A 16 0.84 -16.01 3.23
N SER A 17 1.09 -17.15 3.89
CA SER A 17 0.51 -18.45 3.51
C SER A 17 -1.03 -18.40 3.50
N GLN A 18 -1.65 -17.79 4.51
CA GLN A 18 -3.12 -17.64 4.56
C GLN A 18 -3.66 -16.79 3.41
N ILE A 19 -3.03 -15.64 3.12
CA ILE A 19 -3.44 -14.77 2.00
C ILE A 19 -3.28 -15.51 0.67
N LEU A 20 -2.14 -16.15 0.44
CA LEU A 20 -1.85 -16.90 -0.79
C LEU A 20 -2.86 -18.04 -1.01
N LYS A 21 -3.25 -18.73 0.05
CA LYS A 21 -4.28 -19.77 0.00
C LYS A 21 -5.62 -19.24 -0.47
N VAL A 22 -6.05 -18.12 0.11
CA VAL A 22 -7.34 -17.48 -0.24
C VAL A 22 -7.33 -16.98 -1.68
N GLU A 23 -6.19 -16.49 -2.15
CA GLU A 23 -6.01 -15.91 -3.48
C GLU A 23 -5.66 -16.97 -4.56
N GLY A 24 -5.57 -18.26 -4.18
CA GLY A 24 -5.35 -19.37 -5.11
C GLY A 24 -3.91 -19.55 -5.59
N TYR A 25 -2.93 -18.97 -4.89
CA TYR A 25 -1.50 -19.13 -5.18
C TYR A 25 -0.91 -20.37 -4.51
N ASP A 26 -1.42 -21.56 -4.86
CA ASP A 26 -1.06 -22.85 -4.22
C ASP A 26 0.44 -23.13 -4.20
N HIS A 27 1.17 -22.74 -5.25
CA HIS A 27 2.62 -22.93 -5.31
C HIS A 27 3.34 -22.15 -4.20
N TRP A 28 3.03 -20.86 -4.08
CA TRP A 28 3.64 -19.98 -3.08
C TRP A 28 3.12 -20.26 -1.67
N GLU A 29 1.87 -20.68 -1.54
CA GLU A 29 1.32 -21.12 -0.25
C GLU A 29 2.12 -22.29 0.33
N LYS A 30 2.41 -23.30 -0.49
CA LYS A 30 3.26 -24.45 -0.11
C LYS A 30 4.70 -24.02 0.16
N TRP A 31 5.23 -23.08 -0.61
CA TRP A 31 6.57 -22.52 -0.37
C TRP A 31 6.67 -21.90 1.03
N MET A 32 5.68 -21.09 1.41
CA MET A 32 5.65 -20.49 2.76
C MET A 32 5.51 -21.55 3.86
N GLN A 33 4.73 -22.62 3.64
CA GLN A 33 4.63 -23.73 4.59
C GLN A 33 5.96 -24.46 4.80
N GLU A 34 6.74 -24.64 3.72
CA GLU A 34 8.08 -25.21 3.80
C GLU A 34 9.05 -24.31 4.57
N ASP A 35 9.02 -23.00 4.31
CA ASP A 35 9.80 -22.01 5.06
C ASP A 35 9.48 -22.04 6.56
N ILE A 36 8.18 -22.10 6.93
CA ILE A 36 7.75 -22.21 8.33
C ILE A 36 8.33 -23.48 8.97
N LYS A 37 8.24 -24.63 8.29
CA LYS A 37 8.77 -25.90 8.79
C LYS A 37 10.29 -25.86 8.98
N LEU A 38 11.01 -25.30 8.01
CA LEU A 38 12.48 -25.16 8.09
C LEU A 38 12.88 -24.23 9.24
N TRP A 39 12.16 -23.13 9.43
CA TRP A 39 12.38 -22.20 10.53
C TRP A 39 12.12 -22.81 11.90
N GLU A 40 11.06 -23.61 12.05
CA GLU A 40 10.73 -24.28 13.31
C GLU A 40 11.76 -25.36 13.67
N THR A 41 12.26 -26.10 12.68
CA THR A 41 13.13 -27.27 12.89
C THR A 41 14.61 -26.91 12.99
N THR A 42 15.08 -25.98 12.14
CA THR A 42 16.51 -25.71 11.97
C THR A 42 16.86 -24.23 12.08
N LYS A 43 15.87 -23.34 12.21
CA LYS A 43 16.05 -21.88 12.11
C LYS A 43 16.66 -21.45 10.78
N SER A 44 16.48 -22.25 9.72
CA SER A 44 16.94 -21.93 8.38
C SER A 44 16.02 -20.96 7.67
N VAL A 45 16.62 -20.05 6.90
CA VAL A 45 15.95 -19.05 6.05
C VAL A 45 16.42 -19.14 4.59
N GLU A 46 17.32 -20.07 4.26
CA GLU A 46 17.94 -20.16 2.93
C GLU A 46 16.93 -20.45 1.83
N HIS A 47 16.00 -21.37 2.08
CA HIS A 47 14.92 -21.69 1.14
C HIS A 47 14.02 -20.48 0.86
N HIS A 48 13.71 -19.68 1.89
CA HIS A 48 12.94 -18.45 1.74
C HIS A 48 13.67 -17.43 0.87
N LEU A 49 14.97 -17.23 1.09
CA LEU A 49 15.76 -16.26 0.31
C LEU A 49 15.87 -16.65 -1.17
N HIS A 50 15.82 -17.95 -1.51
CA HIS A 50 15.76 -18.41 -2.90
C HIS A 50 14.43 -18.10 -3.60
N ALA A 51 13.38 -17.72 -2.86
CA ALA A 51 12.12 -17.27 -3.46
C ALA A 51 12.25 -15.92 -4.19
N TYR A 52 13.33 -15.17 -3.92
CA TYR A 52 13.55 -13.83 -4.43
C TYR A 52 14.62 -13.82 -5.52
N GLY A 53 14.33 -13.12 -6.63
CA GLY A 53 15.23 -12.98 -7.76
C GLY A 53 14.86 -13.83 -8.97
N GLY A 54 14.90 -13.22 -10.15
CA GLY A 54 14.48 -13.86 -11.42
C GLY A 54 13.02 -13.59 -11.78
N MET A 55 12.63 -14.03 -12.97
CA MET A 55 11.26 -13.90 -13.48
C MET A 55 10.34 -14.93 -12.81
N GLY A 56 9.20 -14.47 -12.29
CA GLY A 56 8.26 -15.31 -11.57
C GLY A 56 8.69 -15.57 -10.12
N SER A 57 9.47 -14.66 -9.54
CA SER A 57 9.89 -14.71 -8.15
C SER A 57 8.76 -14.29 -7.22
N PHE A 58 8.92 -14.48 -5.91
CA PHE A 58 7.85 -14.18 -4.95
C PHE A 58 7.46 -12.70 -4.92
N ASN A 59 8.39 -11.80 -5.22
CA ASN A 59 8.12 -10.37 -5.39
C ASN A 59 7.28 -10.03 -6.65
N ASP A 60 7.07 -10.98 -7.56
CA ASP A 60 6.20 -10.81 -8.73
C ASP A 60 4.73 -11.20 -8.43
N VAL A 61 4.46 -11.74 -7.24
CA VAL A 61 3.10 -12.11 -6.83
C VAL A 61 2.26 -10.86 -6.60
N VAL A 62 1.18 -10.73 -7.37
CA VAL A 62 0.20 -9.65 -7.23
C VAL A 62 -1.03 -10.20 -6.54
N ILE A 63 -1.36 -9.62 -5.38
CA ILE A 63 -2.53 -9.98 -4.59
C ILE A 63 -3.66 -8.98 -4.80
N GLY A 64 -4.88 -9.50 -4.89
CA GLY A 64 -6.09 -8.70 -4.98
C GLY A 64 -6.46 -8.29 -6.41
N TYR A 65 -7.76 -8.12 -6.63
CA TYR A 65 -8.32 -7.58 -7.87
C TYR A 65 -8.18 -6.06 -7.93
N ASN A 66 -8.55 -5.45 -9.06
CA ASN A 66 -8.47 -4.00 -9.28
C ASN A 66 -9.51 -3.16 -8.49
N ASP A 67 -10.11 -3.72 -7.44
CA ASP A 67 -11.05 -3.05 -6.55
C ASP A 67 -10.35 -2.50 -5.29
N THR A 68 -11.13 -1.84 -4.41
CA THR A 68 -10.60 -1.23 -3.19
C THR A 68 -10.04 -2.29 -2.24
N GLU A 69 -10.72 -3.42 -2.03
CA GLU A 69 -10.24 -4.44 -1.11
C GLU A 69 -8.92 -5.05 -1.59
N GLY A 70 -8.84 -5.38 -2.88
CA GLY A 70 -7.64 -5.93 -3.51
C GLY A 70 -6.45 -4.99 -3.41
N LEU A 71 -6.65 -3.69 -3.65
CA LEU A 71 -5.60 -2.68 -3.49
C LEU A 71 -5.00 -2.70 -2.07
N TRP A 72 -5.85 -2.73 -1.04
CA TRP A 72 -5.41 -2.74 0.35
C TRP A 72 -4.72 -4.06 0.71
N LYS A 73 -5.31 -5.19 0.28
CA LYS A 73 -4.76 -6.52 0.50
C LYS A 73 -3.37 -6.66 -0.11
N GLY A 74 -3.18 -6.20 -1.35
CA GLY A 74 -1.88 -6.22 -2.04
C GLY A 74 -0.79 -5.45 -1.29
N ARG A 75 -1.14 -4.34 -0.65
CA ARG A 75 -0.18 -3.54 0.12
C ARG A 75 0.14 -4.10 1.48
N VAL A 76 -0.85 -4.63 2.19
CA VAL A 76 -0.60 -5.38 3.43
C VAL A 76 0.26 -6.60 3.14
N PHE A 77 -0.03 -7.33 2.06
CA PHE A 77 0.79 -8.44 1.60
C PHE A 77 2.24 -8.02 1.34
N GLY A 78 2.48 -6.95 0.58
CA GLY A 78 3.83 -6.42 0.36
C GLY A 78 4.56 -5.99 1.64
N GLY A 79 3.82 -5.49 2.65
CA GLY A 79 4.38 -5.21 3.97
C GLY A 79 4.85 -6.48 4.70
N PHE A 80 4.06 -7.55 4.66
CA PHE A 80 4.48 -8.85 5.20
C PHE A 80 5.66 -9.45 4.43
N GLN A 81 5.71 -9.31 3.10
CA GLN A 81 6.87 -9.71 2.31
C GLN A 81 8.13 -8.96 2.76
N SER A 82 8.02 -7.66 3.02
CA SER A 82 9.14 -6.83 3.48
C SER A 82 9.64 -7.26 4.86
N ILE A 83 8.75 -7.61 5.79
CA ILE A 83 9.12 -8.12 7.11
C ILE A 83 9.77 -9.50 7.00
N ALA A 84 9.16 -10.43 6.28
CA ALA A 84 9.69 -11.78 6.12
C ALA A 84 11.09 -11.76 5.50
N TYR A 85 11.23 -11.08 4.35
CA TYR A 85 12.50 -10.96 3.64
C TYR A 85 13.57 -10.24 4.47
N GLY A 86 13.23 -9.09 5.07
CA GLY A 86 14.18 -8.31 5.85
C GLY A 86 14.75 -9.08 7.04
N LEU A 87 13.88 -9.77 7.79
CA LEU A 87 14.31 -10.59 8.92
C LEU A 87 15.15 -11.79 8.47
N ALA A 88 14.76 -12.46 7.38
CA ALA A 88 15.56 -13.54 6.78
C ALA A 88 16.93 -13.06 6.29
N SER A 89 17.02 -11.83 5.80
CA SER A 89 18.25 -11.20 5.33
C SER A 89 19.15 -10.67 6.46
N GLY A 90 18.70 -10.77 7.72
CA GLY A 90 19.44 -10.33 8.91
C GLY A 90 19.21 -8.88 9.32
N ASP A 91 18.24 -8.19 8.71
CA ASP A 91 17.88 -6.83 9.13
C ASP A 91 17.15 -6.85 10.47
N SER A 92 17.29 -5.76 11.23
CA SER A 92 16.45 -5.55 12.41
C SER A 92 15.05 -5.07 12.01
N LEU A 93 14.05 -5.43 12.83
CA LEU A 93 12.67 -4.97 12.63
C LEU A 93 12.55 -3.44 12.54
N ALA A 94 13.37 -2.70 13.30
CA ALA A 94 13.39 -1.24 13.24
C ALA A 94 13.79 -0.72 11.85
N ILE A 95 14.82 -1.30 11.23
CA ILE A 95 15.28 -0.93 9.89
C ILE A 95 14.24 -1.31 8.82
N ILE A 96 13.55 -2.43 8.99
CA ILE A 96 12.46 -2.83 8.10
C ILE A 96 11.31 -1.83 8.17
N LEU A 97 10.84 -1.51 9.37
CA LEU A 97 9.71 -0.60 9.57
C LEU A 97 10.04 0.83 9.10
N ASP A 98 11.28 1.28 9.28
CA ASP A 98 11.75 2.57 8.76
C ASP A 98 11.65 2.63 7.22
N ARG A 99 12.10 1.58 6.52
CA ARG A 99 11.97 1.48 5.05
C ARG A 99 10.52 1.41 4.57
N MET A 100 9.65 0.76 5.33
CA MET A 100 8.22 0.67 5.02
C MET A 100 7.50 2.01 5.21
N GLN A 101 7.96 2.85 6.12
CA GLN A 101 7.38 4.17 6.40
C GLN A 101 7.71 5.16 5.30
N ASN A 102 7.04 5.02 4.15
CA ASN A 102 7.07 6.04 3.13
C ASN A 102 5.92 7.03 3.39
N ASN A 103 6.24 8.16 4.06
CA ASN A 103 5.29 9.25 4.31
C ASN A 103 5.05 10.07 3.03
N SER A 104 4.61 9.41 1.96
CA SER A 104 4.26 10.08 0.72
C SER A 104 3.00 10.90 0.95
N CYS A 105 3.17 12.19 1.21
CA CYS A 105 2.10 13.17 1.22
C CYS A 105 1.56 13.47 -0.20
N ILE A 106 1.94 12.68 -1.21
CA ILE A 106 1.58 12.93 -2.60
C ILE A 106 0.40 12.07 -3.03
N ILE A 107 -0.68 12.72 -3.47
CA ILE A 107 -1.77 12.11 -4.23
C ILE A 107 -1.60 12.44 -5.71
N SER A 108 -1.83 11.46 -6.58
CA SER A 108 -1.74 11.63 -8.04
C SER A 108 -3.11 11.69 -8.67
N GLY A 109 -3.19 12.25 -9.87
CA GLY A 109 -4.39 12.27 -10.69
C GLY A 109 -4.08 12.82 -12.07
N TRP A 110 -5.07 13.49 -12.66
CA TRP A 110 -5.03 14.02 -14.02
C TRP A 110 -5.28 15.53 -14.02
N ARG A 111 -4.59 16.26 -14.90
CA ARG A 111 -4.83 17.69 -15.12
C ARG A 111 -4.72 18.07 -16.59
N CYS A 112 -5.59 18.96 -17.05
CA CYS A 112 -5.44 19.68 -18.31
C CYS A 112 -4.54 20.89 -18.13
N LEU A 113 -3.46 20.97 -18.91
CA LEU A 113 -2.50 22.07 -18.85
C LEU A 113 -3.02 23.35 -19.51
N ALA A 114 -4.00 23.24 -20.42
CA ALA A 114 -4.58 24.37 -21.14
C ALA A 114 -5.62 25.17 -20.35
N CYS A 115 -6.44 24.52 -19.49
CA CYS A 115 -7.52 25.20 -18.76
C CYS A 115 -7.57 24.90 -17.26
N GLY A 116 -6.62 24.11 -16.75
CA GLY A 116 -6.51 23.78 -15.34
C GLY A 116 -7.55 22.81 -14.80
N ASN A 117 -8.45 22.25 -15.64
CA ASN A 117 -9.39 21.23 -15.19
C ASN A 117 -8.63 20.04 -14.61
N ALA A 118 -9.03 19.55 -13.45
CA ALA A 118 -8.31 18.51 -12.73
C ALA A 118 -9.27 17.42 -12.25
N LYS A 119 -8.76 16.19 -12.20
CA LYS A 119 -9.49 15.01 -11.77
C LYS A 119 -8.61 14.17 -10.85
N ILE A 120 -9.15 13.77 -9.71
CA ILE A 120 -8.61 12.71 -8.85
C ILE A 120 -9.65 11.59 -8.81
N THR A 121 -9.23 10.33 -8.92
CA THR A 121 -10.16 9.20 -8.88
C THR A 121 -10.34 8.68 -7.46
N THR A 122 -11.43 7.96 -7.21
CA THR A 122 -11.62 7.23 -5.95
C THR A 122 -10.48 6.23 -5.71
N LYS A 123 -9.96 5.59 -6.77
CA LYS A 123 -8.79 4.72 -6.70
C LYS A 123 -7.53 5.47 -6.23
N ASP A 124 -7.29 6.68 -6.75
CA ASP A 124 -6.14 7.51 -6.33
C ASP A 124 -6.21 7.86 -4.84
N VAL A 125 -7.41 8.13 -4.32
CA VAL A 125 -7.65 8.35 -2.89
C VAL A 125 -7.30 7.09 -2.08
N GLU A 126 -7.75 5.90 -2.49
CA GLU A 126 -7.42 4.65 -1.81
C GLU A 126 -5.91 4.34 -1.85
N VAL A 127 -5.26 4.53 -3.00
CA VAL A 127 -3.80 4.42 -3.15
C VAL A 127 -3.08 5.34 -2.15
N PHE A 128 -3.52 6.59 -2.05
CA PHE A 128 -2.94 7.57 -1.13
C PHE A 128 -3.12 7.17 0.33
N ILE A 129 -4.35 6.83 0.76
CA ILE A 129 -4.64 6.45 2.14
C ILE A 129 -3.86 5.20 2.52
N ALA A 130 -3.91 4.15 1.70
CA ALA A 130 -3.20 2.91 1.95
C ALA A 130 -1.68 3.13 2.05
N SER A 131 -1.10 4.05 1.27
CA SER A 131 0.35 4.37 1.31
C SER A 131 0.75 4.92 2.66
N ASN A 132 -0.09 5.80 3.19
CA ASN A 132 0.22 6.55 4.39
C ASN A 132 -0.13 5.81 5.67
N LEU A 133 -1.15 4.95 5.64
CA LEU A 133 -1.67 4.33 6.84
C LEU A 133 -1.15 2.91 7.08
N ILE A 134 -1.02 2.07 6.05
CA ILE A 134 -0.60 0.67 6.24
C ILE A 134 0.75 0.57 6.99
N PRO A 135 1.80 1.34 6.67
CA PRO A 135 3.05 1.30 7.43
C PRO A 135 2.86 1.63 8.91
N LYS A 136 1.97 2.57 9.23
CA LYS A 136 1.63 2.95 10.62
C LYS A 136 0.89 1.84 11.34
N LEU A 137 -0.02 1.16 10.65
CA LEU A 137 -0.74 0.01 11.19
C LEU A 137 0.20 -1.16 11.50
N PHE A 138 1.21 -1.43 10.65
CA PHE A 138 2.23 -2.42 10.96
C PHE A 138 2.93 -2.12 12.29
N VAL A 139 3.39 -0.88 12.48
CA VAL A 139 4.02 -0.44 13.74
C VAL A 139 3.07 -0.60 14.93
N GLU A 140 1.82 -0.16 14.78
CA GLU A 140 0.80 -0.24 15.82
C GLU A 140 0.50 -1.69 16.23
N TYR A 141 0.27 -2.58 15.27
CA TYR A 141 -0.08 -3.97 15.51
C TYR A 141 1.12 -4.76 16.06
N ILE A 142 2.34 -4.43 15.66
CA ILE A 142 3.57 -4.98 16.26
C ILE A 142 3.67 -4.59 17.74
N ASN A 143 3.45 -3.31 18.07
CA ASN A 143 3.49 -2.80 19.45
C ASN A 143 2.41 -3.42 20.33
N LYS A 144 1.25 -3.76 19.76
CA LYS A 144 0.14 -4.44 20.44
C LYS A 144 0.30 -5.98 20.48
N ASN A 145 1.33 -6.53 19.84
CA ASN A 145 1.50 -7.98 19.65
C ASN A 145 0.29 -8.65 18.95
N GLN A 146 -0.28 -7.95 17.97
CA GLN A 146 -1.48 -8.31 17.21
C GLN A 146 -1.21 -8.38 15.70
N LEU A 147 0.06 -8.45 15.28
CA LEU A 147 0.42 -8.45 13.86
C LEU A 147 -0.42 -9.40 12.95
N PRO A 148 -0.78 -10.64 13.37
CA PRO A 148 -1.66 -11.50 12.56
C PRO A 148 -3.00 -10.86 12.16
N ASP A 149 -3.57 -10.02 13.04
CA ASP A 149 -4.88 -9.40 12.83
C ASP A 149 -4.86 -8.38 11.68
N LEU A 150 -3.69 -7.92 11.25
CA LEU A 150 -3.54 -7.01 10.11
C LEU A 150 -3.90 -7.68 8.77
N GLY A 151 -3.97 -9.01 8.72
CA GLY A 151 -4.46 -9.76 7.57
C GLY A 151 -5.98 -9.64 7.33
N ALA A 152 -6.75 -9.18 8.33
CA ALA A 152 -8.20 -9.01 8.23
C ALA A 152 -8.57 -7.64 7.61
N ILE A 153 -8.36 -7.52 6.29
CA ILE A 153 -8.50 -6.26 5.53
C ILE A 153 -9.91 -5.67 5.63
N ASP A 154 -10.94 -6.50 5.62
CA ASP A 154 -12.34 -6.11 5.77
C ASP A 154 -12.58 -5.26 7.03
N LYS A 155 -11.98 -5.69 8.16
CA LYS A 155 -12.07 -4.98 9.44
C LYS A 155 -11.36 -3.64 9.41
N ILE A 156 -10.21 -3.58 8.74
CA ILE A 156 -9.44 -2.34 8.58
C ILE A 156 -10.26 -1.34 7.77
N LEU A 157 -10.79 -1.77 6.62
CA LEU A 157 -11.59 -0.94 5.71
C LEU A 157 -12.88 -0.42 6.34
N ALA A 158 -13.47 -1.19 7.26
CA ALA A 158 -14.66 -0.83 8.03
C ALA A 158 -14.37 0.08 9.23
N SER A 159 -13.10 0.33 9.58
CA SER A 159 -12.75 1.14 10.74
C SER A 159 -13.09 2.62 10.54
N GLU A 160 -13.49 3.28 11.63
CA GLU A 160 -13.84 4.70 11.64
C GLU A 160 -12.69 5.60 11.14
N ILE A 161 -11.44 5.19 11.42
CA ILE A 161 -10.24 5.93 10.98
C ILE A 161 -10.21 6.03 9.45
N ILE A 162 -10.44 4.93 8.73
CA ILE A 162 -10.47 4.92 7.27
C ILE A 162 -11.63 5.75 6.73
N ILE A 163 -12.82 5.56 7.30
CA ILE A 163 -14.03 6.26 6.87
C ILE A 163 -13.84 7.78 7.01
N ASN A 164 -13.29 8.23 8.15
CA ASN A 164 -13.03 9.64 8.41
C ASN A 164 -11.95 10.21 7.47
N GLN A 165 -10.88 9.46 7.20
CA GLN A 165 -9.81 9.91 6.30
C GLN A 165 -10.32 10.03 4.85
N ARG A 166 -11.12 9.07 4.37
CA ARG A 166 -11.80 9.15 3.07
C ARG A 166 -12.66 10.42 2.97
N ASN A 167 -13.49 10.68 3.98
CA ASN A 167 -14.37 11.85 3.99
C ASN A 167 -13.57 13.16 4.01
N THR A 168 -12.51 13.22 4.81
CA THR A 168 -11.60 14.37 4.89
C THR A 168 -10.99 14.68 3.53
N LEU A 169 -10.40 13.68 2.86
CA LEU A 169 -9.79 13.87 1.54
C LEU A 169 -10.81 14.27 0.47
N LYS A 170 -12.01 13.70 0.48
CA LYS A 170 -13.10 14.11 -0.44
C LYS A 170 -13.39 15.61 -0.31
N VAL A 171 -13.52 16.11 0.92
CA VAL A 171 -13.77 17.54 1.18
C VAL A 171 -12.58 18.39 0.71
N LEU A 172 -11.33 17.99 0.98
CA LEU A 172 -10.15 18.72 0.55
C LEU A 172 -10.05 18.82 -0.99
N ILE A 173 -10.29 17.71 -1.69
CA ILE A 173 -10.25 17.63 -3.15
C ILE A 173 -11.29 18.58 -3.75
N SER A 174 -12.54 18.52 -3.24
CA SER A 174 -13.60 19.43 -3.70
C SER A 174 -13.29 20.89 -3.40
N ASN A 175 -12.77 21.22 -2.21
CA ASN A 175 -12.39 22.60 -1.84
C ASN A 175 -11.26 23.16 -2.72
N ALA A 176 -10.41 22.29 -3.29
CA ALA A 176 -9.36 22.67 -4.22
C ALA A 176 -9.85 22.81 -5.67
N GLY A 177 -11.15 22.63 -5.94
CA GLY A 177 -11.72 22.70 -7.28
C GLY A 177 -11.26 21.55 -8.19
N ILE A 178 -10.96 20.39 -7.60
CA ILE A 178 -10.58 19.17 -8.31
C ILE A 178 -11.80 18.25 -8.35
N ASP A 179 -12.10 17.71 -9.53
CA ASP A 179 -13.21 16.76 -9.69
C ASP A 179 -12.84 15.41 -9.08
N LEU A 180 -13.69 14.89 -8.20
CA LEU A 180 -13.60 13.51 -7.73
C LEU A 180 -14.41 12.61 -8.64
N SER A 181 -13.79 11.56 -9.19
CA SER A 181 -14.44 10.67 -10.17
C SER A 181 -14.27 9.20 -9.85
N GLU A 182 -15.25 8.39 -10.23
CA GLU A 182 -15.13 6.93 -10.25
C GLU A 182 -14.52 6.42 -11.57
N ASP A 183 -14.47 7.26 -12.61
CA ASP A 183 -13.89 6.90 -13.91
C ASP A 183 -12.36 6.92 -13.84
N THR A 184 -11.80 5.73 -13.78
CA THR A 184 -10.34 5.48 -13.76
C THR A 184 -9.68 5.56 -15.13
N ASN A 185 -10.45 5.75 -16.21
CA ASN A 185 -9.87 5.84 -17.54
C ASN A 185 -9.06 7.13 -17.72
N TRP A 186 -7.97 6.98 -18.48
CA TRP A 186 -7.18 8.11 -18.92
C TRP A 186 -7.97 8.98 -19.91
N GLN A 187 -8.01 10.28 -19.64
CA GLN A 187 -8.70 11.25 -20.49
C GLN A 187 -7.70 11.92 -21.42
N TRP A 188 -7.69 11.49 -22.69
CA TRP A 188 -6.81 12.04 -23.72
C TRP A 188 -7.15 13.49 -24.09
N ASN A 189 -8.43 13.85 -24.04
CA ASN A 189 -8.90 15.20 -24.27
C ASN A 189 -9.63 15.73 -23.04
N CYS A 190 -9.41 17.01 -22.74
CA CYS A 190 -10.04 17.67 -21.62
C CYS A 190 -11.56 17.78 -21.85
N PRO A 191 -12.41 17.27 -20.93
CA PRO A 191 -13.86 17.36 -21.09
C PRO A 191 -14.39 18.80 -21.02
N LYS A 192 -13.61 19.73 -20.44
CA LYS A 192 -13.99 21.14 -20.27
C LYS A 192 -13.64 22.01 -21.48
N CYS A 193 -12.48 21.79 -22.12
CA CYS A 193 -11.99 22.66 -23.20
C CYS A 193 -11.59 21.94 -24.50
N GLY A 194 -11.68 20.61 -24.56
CA GLY A 194 -11.31 19.80 -25.73
C GLY A 194 -9.80 19.64 -25.98
N SER A 195 -8.94 20.39 -25.28
CA SER A 195 -7.48 20.31 -25.44
C SER A 195 -6.95 18.91 -25.16
N ALA A 196 -5.98 18.46 -25.97
CA ALA A 196 -5.23 17.23 -25.73
C ALA A 196 -4.03 17.43 -24.77
N ASP A 197 -3.75 18.68 -24.39
CA ASP A 197 -2.63 19.03 -23.50
C ASP A 197 -3.00 18.67 -22.05
N THR A 198 -2.71 17.41 -21.70
CA THR A 198 -3.15 16.76 -20.46
C THR A 198 -2.00 15.93 -19.91
N CYS A 199 -1.94 15.78 -18.59
CA CYS A 199 -0.83 15.08 -17.94
C CYS A 199 -1.23 14.42 -16.63
N SER A 200 -0.35 13.55 -16.14
CA SER A 200 -0.40 13.05 -14.78
C SER A 200 0.09 14.17 -13.89
N TYR A 201 -0.70 14.47 -12.87
CA TYR A 201 -0.48 15.61 -12.00
C TYR A 201 -0.50 15.16 -10.54
N ARG A 202 0.31 15.80 -9.70
CA ARG A 202 0.52 15.42 -8.31
C ARG A 202 0.17 16.56 -7.37
N TRP A 203 -0.40 16.23 -6.23
CA TRP A 203 -0.68 17.20 -5.17
C TRP A 203 -0.11 16.72 -3.86
N GLU A 204 0.41 17.64 -3.07
CA GLU A 204 0.87 17.40 -1.70
C GLU A 204 -0.27 17.70 -0.72
N VAL A 205 -0.65 16.73 0.09
CA VAL A 205 -1.53 16.87 1.25
C VAL A 205 -0.69 17.33 2.44
N LYS A 206 -0.95 18.54 2.94
CA LYS A 206 -0.15 19.22 3.97
C LYS A 206 -0.96 19.52 5.23
N GLU A 207 -0.25 20.01 6.24
CA GLU A 207 -0.84 20.62 7.43
C GLU A 207 -1.77 19.65 8.19
N SER A 208 -1.35 18.39 8.32
CA SER A 208 -2.17 17.33 8.94
C SER A 208 -3.50 17.10 8.21
N GLU A 209 -3.45 17.07 6.88
CA GLU A 209 -4.61 16.79 6.02
C GLU A 209 -5.69 17.89 6.04
N THR A 210 -5.29 19.15 6.21
CA THR A 210 -6.20 20.30 6.10
C THR A 210 -6.08 21.03 4.77
N LYS A 211 -5.07 20.68 3.96
CA LYS A 211 -4.75 21.41 2.73
C LYS A 211 -4.17 20.50 1.67
N ILE A 212 -4.55 20.74 0.42
CA ILE A 212 -3.96 20.12 -0.77
C ILE A 212 -3.37 21.22 -1.66
N VAL A 213 -2.12 21.05 -2.07
CA VAL A 213 -1.39 22.03 -2.91
C VAL A 213 -0.67 21.33 -4.05
N ASP A 214 -0.36 22.05 -5.12
CA ASP A 214 0.41 21.49 -6.24
C ASP A 214 1.79 21.01 -5.75
N ALA A 215 2.19 19.81 -6.15
CA ALA A 215 3.54 19.30 -5.92
C ALA A 215 4.57 20.07 -6.77
N LYS A 216 5.83 20.09 -6.32
CA LYS A 216 6.90 20.90 -6.94
C LYS A 216 7.25 20.48 -8.38
N ASP A 217 7.18 19.18 -8.68
CA ASP A 217 7.69 18.60 -9.93
C ASP A 217 6.64 18.45 -11.03
N ASN A 218 5.53 19.21 -10.92
CA ASN A 218 4.50 19.20 -11.94
C ASN A 218 4.85 20.09 -13.14
N LEU A 219 4.33 19.70 -14.31
CA LEU A 219 4.29 20.61 -15.46
C LEU A 219 3.42 21.83 -15.14
N PRO A 220 3.85 23.05 -15.53
CA PRO A 220 3.03 24.25 -15.33
C PRO A 220 1.80 24.20 -16.22
N PHE A 221 0.68 24.77 -15.74
CA PHE A 221 -0.55 24.93 -16.50
C PHE A 221 -0.98 26.41 -16.52
N ILE A 222 -1.83 26.77 -17.48
CA ILE A 222 -2.41 28.10 -17.57
C ILE A 222 -3.45 28.26 -16.45
N LYS A 223 -3.17 29.15 -15.49
CA LYS A 223 -4.09 29.52 -14.40
C LYS A 223 -5.22 30.40 -14.89
#